data_AF-A0A932WPU5-F1
#
_entry.id   AF-A0A932WPU5-F1
#
_cell.length_a   1.000
_cell.length_b   1.000
_cell.length_c   1.000
_cell.angle_alpha   90.00
_cell.angle_beta   90.00
_cell.angle_gamma   90.00
#
_symmetry.space_group_name_H-M   'P 1'
#
loop_
_entity.id
_entity.type
_entity.pdbx_description
1 polymer ?
#
loop_
_entity_poly.entity_id
_entity_poly.type
_entity_poly.pdbx_seq_one_letter_code
_entity_poly.pdbx_strand_id
1 'polypeptide(L)' 'EGVSLGGRLGVIYSQDGLNDTQHSQGCCCCGGNEITNSVDINVNILAYALMY' A
#
# COMPACT_ATOMS: atom_id res chain seq x y z
N GLU A 1 2.47 -5.89 -5.09
CA GLU A 1 1.82 -7.09 -5.65
C GLU A 1 0.37 -7.19 -5.18
N GLY A 2 -0.44 -8.10 -5.72
CA GLY A 2 -1.83 -8.27 -5.28
C GLY A 2 -2.52 -9.53 -5.82
N VAL A 3 -3.63 -9.91 -5.17
CA VAL A 3 -4.48 -11.03 -5.58
C VAL A 3 -5.81 -10.49 -6.08
N SER A 4 -6.26 -10.97 -7.24
CA SER A 4 -7.57 -10.67 -7.79
C SER A 4 -8.54 -11.83 -7.62
N LEU A 5 -9.77 -11.54 -7.22
CA LEU A 5 -10.86 -12.51 -7.09
C LEU A 5 -12.08 -11.97 -7.84
N GLY A 6 -12.62 -12.74 -8.78
CA GLY A 6 -13.77 -12.32 -9.58
C GLY A 6 -13.56 -11.02 -10.37
N GLY A 7 -12.32 -10.75 -10.81
CA GLY A 7 -11.97 -9.53 -11.54
C GLY A 7 -11.80 -8.29 -10.67
N ARG A 8 -11.84 -8.42 -9.33
CA ARG A 8 -11.62 -7.34 -8.37
C ARG A 8 -10.34 -7.55 -7.58
N LEU A 9 -9.66 -6.47 -7.22
CA LEU A 9 -8.53 -6.52 -6.29
C LEU A 9 -9.05 -6.90 -4.90
N GLY A 10 -8.69 -8.10 -4.43
CA GLY A 10 -9.07 -8.61 -3.12
C GLY A 10 -7.98 -8.45 -2.06
N VAL A 11 -6.71 -8.48 -2.47
CA VAL A 11 -5.57 -8.31 -1.57
C VAL A 11 -4.50 -7.47 -2.26
N ILE A 12 -3.90 -6.54 -1.52
CA ILE A 12 -2.75 -5.75 -1.96
C ILE A 12 -1.63 -5.98 -0.95
N TYR A 13 -0.43 -6.24 -1.46
CA TYR A 13 0.79 -6.39 -0.69
C TYR A 13 1.86 -5.44 -1.22
N SER A 14 2.50 -4.70 -0.32
CA SER A 14 3.68 -3.89 -0.61
C SER A 14 4.83 -4.38 0.25
N GLN A 15 5.94 -4.74 -0.40
CA GLN A 15 7.16 -5.13 0.29
C GLN A 15 7.76 -3.95 1.07
N ASP A 16 7.67 -2.75 0.51
CA ASP A 16 8.16 -1.51 1.13
C ASP A 16 7.19 -0.94 2.18
N GLY A 17 6.00 -1.55 2.31
CA GLY A 17 4.94 -1.05 3.17
C GLY A 17 4.18 0.13 2.58
N LEU A 18 2.99 0.40 3.11
CA LEU A 18 2.12 1.50 2.65
C LEU A 18 1.52 2.31 3.80
N ASN A 19 1.71 1.95 5.06
CA ASN A 19 1.00 2.60 6.16
C ASN A 19 1.57 3.99 6.50
N ASP A 20 2.87 4.04 6.81
CA ASP A 20 3.57 5.26 7.18
C ASP A 20 5.06 5.12 6.85
N THR A 21 5.33 5.19 5.55
CA THR A 21 6.69 5.09 4.99
C THR A 21 7.58 6.24 5.44
N GLN A 22 6.99 7.42 5.69
CA GLN A 22 7.71 8.62 6.13
C GLN A 22 8.34 8.48 7.52
N HIS A 23 7.70 7.76 8.43
CA HIS A 23 8.21 7.53 9.79
C HIS A 23 8.85 6.14 9.98
N SER A 24 9.17 5.44 8.90
CA SER A 24 9.90 4.18 8.98
C SER A 24 11.27 4.38 9.64
N GLN A 25 11.54 3.69 10.74
CA GLN A 25 12.82 3.74 11.45
C GLN A 25 13.50 2.38 11.47
N GLY A 26 14.82 2.37 11.28
CA GLY A 26 15.65 1.17 11.47
C GLY A 26 15.45 0.04 10.46
N CYS A 27 14.69 0.26 9.38
CA CYS A 27 14.43 -0.80 8.41
C CYS A 27 15.24 -0.60 7.12
N CYS A 28 16.30 -1.39 6.96
CA CYS A 28 16.96 -1.59 5.67
C CYS A 28 16.16 -2.50 4.72
N CYS A 29 15.02 -3.04 5.17
CA CYS A 29 14.20 -4.04 4.47
C CYS A 29 12.81 -3.53 4.02
N CYS A 30 12.47 -2.27 4.30
CA CYS A 30 11.13 -1.68 4.09
C CYS A 30 11.16 -0.53 3.08
N GLY A 31 12.21 -0.40 2.26
CA GLY A 31 12.38 0.74 1.33
C GLY A 31 12.47 2.12 1.98
N GLY A 32 12.46 2.23 3.31
CA GLY A 32 12.43 3.52 4.02
C GLY A 32 11.22 4.37 3.61
N ASN A 33 11.50 5.57 3.09
CA ASN A 33 10.50 6.50 2.57
C ASN A 33 10.54 6.61 1.03
N GLU A 34 10.82 5.51 0.33
CA GLU A 34 10.81 5.49 -1.14
C GLU A 34 9.42 5.77 -1.72
N ILE A 35 8.37 5.28 -1.07
CA ILE A 35 6.97 5.62 -1.41
C ILE A 35 6.57 6.90 -0.68
N THR A 36 6.76 8.04 -1.35
CA THR A 36 6.52 9.38 -0.78
C THR A 36 5.04 9.78 -0.75
N ASN A 37 4.16 9.01 -1.38
CA ASN A 37 2.72 9.26 -1.50
C ASN A 37 1.87 8.11 -0.92
N SER A 38 2.38 7.43 0.11
CA SER A 38 1.72 6.27 0.73
C SER A 38 0.31 6.57 1.26
N VAL A 39 0.07 7.80 1.74
CA VAL A 39 -1.26 8.27 2.15
C VAL A 39 -2.24 8.28 0.97
N ASP A 40 -1.86 8.88 -0.17
CA ASP A 40 -2.73 8.96 -1.35
C ASP A 40 -3.05 7.56 -1.91
N ILE A 41 -2.06 6.66 -1.88
CA ILE A 41 -2.26 5.27 -2.28
C ILE A 41 -3.27 4.58 -1.36
N ASN A 42 -3.16 4.74 -0.04
CA ASN A 42 -4.12 4.16 0.90
C ASN A 42 -5.53 4.71 0.73
N VAL A 43 -5.68 6.01 0.47
CA VAL A 43 -6.98 6.63 0.17
C VAL A 43 -7.60 5.99 -1.07
N ASN A 44 -6.81 5.76 -2.13
CA ASN A 44 -7.28 5.10 -3.33
C ASN A 44 -7.66 3.63 -3.09
N ILE A 45 -6.86 2.89 -2.31
CA ILE A 45 -7.17 1.49 -1.93
C ILE A 45 -8.50 1.43 -1.17
N LEU A 46 -8.69 2.33 -0.20
CA LEU A 46 -9.93 2.41 0.57
C LEU A 46 -11.12 2.78 -0.32
N ALA A 47 -10.97 3.81 -1.16
CA ALA A 47 -12.03 4.22 -2.09
C ALA A 47 -12.40 3.09 -3.05
N TYR A 48 -11.41 2.36 -3.58
CA TYR A 48 -11.65 1.19 -4.42
C TYR A 48 -12.45 0.11 -3.68
N ALA A 49 -12.00 -0.27 -2.48
CA ALA A 49 -12.62 -1.33 -1.69
C ALA A 49 -14.06 -1.03 -1.26
N LEU A 50 -14.42 0.25 -1.10
CA LEU A 50 -15.77 0.67 -0.70
C LEU A 50 -16.71 0.91 -1.88
N MET A 51 -16.18 1.28 -3.05
CA MET A 51 -16.99 1.73 -4.18
C MET A 51 -17.14 0.73 -5.31
N TYR A 52 -16.24 -0.26 -5.42
CA TYR A 52 -16.19 -1.21 -6.54
C TYR A 52 -16.42 -2.65 -6.10
#